data_AF-A0A4Y2JHE1-F1
#
_entry.id   AF-A0A4Y2JHE1-F1
#
_cell.length_a   1.000
_cell.length_b   1.000
_cell.length_c   1.000
_cell.angle_alpha   90.00
_cell.angle_beta   90.00
_cell.angle_gamma   90.00
#
_symmetry.space_group_name_H-M   'P 1'
#
loop_
_entity.id
_entity.type
_entity.pdbx_description
1 polymer ?
#
loop_
_entity_poly.entity_id
_entity_poly.type
_entity_poly.pdbx_seq_one_letter_code
_entity_poly.pdbx_strand_id
1 'polypeptide(L)'
;MILRCVCWSIFLCLVLGPAVEAQVTVDDQGYQNVLISFAPSIPYAKGKETVEKIRNLLERTSNILHKAIGIPIASATFLLPPSWSTETWTDIKVTPASPEQTARRSDIRLDGTEDSPFINQPVALQHGGCGVPGHQIILNLNSIGGVLKYPEDKLIAREWLKYRYGVFEENGFFYDPLYPTYYRVPGNPEIRITDCTNSKITYVFKEPIIFDACDMNLVGRFGFCRAHPDEKSAANVTSSLMYFHTDLPNVSMPNWPIQTLEDDTEYCI
;
A
#
# COMPACT_ATOMS: atom_id res chain seq x y z
N MET A 1 16.23 69.75 -32.91
CA MET A 1 15.03 68.94 -32.61
C MET A 1 15.35 67.50 -33.00
N ILE A 2 15.55 66.62 -32.01
CA ILE A 2 15.29 65.15 -32.01
C ILE A 2 15.67 64.74 -30.58
N LEU A 3 14.65 64.65 -29.72
CA LEU A 3 14.71 64.09 -28.38
C LEU A 3 14.72 62.55 -28.55
N ARG A 4 15.78 61.88 -28.12
CA ARG A 4 15.77 60.41 -28.03
C ARG A 4 15.34 60.01 -26.62
N CYS A 5 14.06 59.66 -26.49
CA CYS A 5 13.54 58.94 -25.33
C CYS A 5 14.20 57.56 -25.27
N VAL A 6 15.05 57.33 -24.28
CA VAL A 6 15.51 56.01 -23.90
C VAL A 6 14.49 55.46 -22.91
N CYS A 7 13.53 54.67 -23.40
CA CYS A 7 12.64 53.88 -22.55
C CYS A 7 13.47 52.78 -21.89
N TRP A 8 13.80 52.97 -20.61
CA TRP A 8 14.29 51.91 -19.74
C TRP A 8 13.09 51.00 -19.39
N SER A 9 12.90 49.95 -20.18
CA SER A 9 11.99 48.87 -19.83
C SER A 9 12.58 48.09 -18.66
N ILE A 10 12.11 48.37 -17.45
CA ILE A 10 12.32 47.52 -16.28
C ILE A 10 11.55 46.23 -16.54
N PHE A 11 12.25 45.19 -17.00
CA PHE A 11 11.74 43.84 -17.08
C PHE A 11 11.71 43.29 -15.65
N LEU A 12 10.59 43.50 -14.95
CA LEU A 12 10.31 42.88 -13.67
C LEU A 12 10.09 41.38 -13.94
N CYS A 13 11.17 40.61 -13.98
CA CYS A 13 11.11 39.15 -13.89
C CYS A 13 10.55 38.80 -12.50
N LEU A 14 9.22 38.69 -12.41
CA LEU A 14 8.57 37.88 -11.39
C LEU A 14 9.10 36.45 -11.57
N VAL A 15 10.14 36.12 -10.82
CA VAL A 15 10.52 34.74 -10.59
C VAL A 15 9.43 34.17 -9.68
N LEU A 16 8.32 33.76 -10.31
CA LEU A 16 7.44 32.74 -9.75
C LEU A 16 8.30 31.49 -9.63
N GLY A 17 8.93 31.32 -8.47
CA GLY A 17 9.54 30.04 -8.12
C GLY A 17 8.46 28.96 -8.25
N PRO A 18 8.77 27.78 -8.82
CA PRO A 18 7.80 26.70 -8.83
C PRO A 18 7.48 26.35 -7.38
N ALA A 19 6.27 26.67 -6.91
CA ALA A 19 5.68 26.03 -5.75
C ALA A 19 5.30 24.60 -6.17
N VAL A 20 6.31 23.77 -6.41
CA VAL A 20 6.15 22.34 -6.62
C VAL A 20 6.71 21.67 -5.38
N GLU A 21 5.91 21.64 -4.33
CA GLU A 21 6.12 20.64 -3.28
C GLU A 21 4.77 20.19 -2.72
N ALA A 22 4.05 19.45 -3.55
CA ALA A 22 2.90 18.69 -3.12
C ALA A 22 2.75 17.44 -3.97
N GLN A 23 3.82 16.68 -4.19
CA GLN A 23 3.75 15.30 -4.68
C GLN A 23 4.66 14.45 -3.81
N VAL A 24 4.38 13.16 -3.66
CA VAL A 24 5.27 12.26 -2.91
C VAL A 24 6.63 12.23 -3.59
N THR A 25 7.64 12.73 -2.89
CA THR A 25 9.05 12.65 -3.29
C THR A 25 9.75 11.55 -2.49
N VAL A 26 10.89 11.10 -2.98
CA VAL A 26 11.75 10.13 -2.28
C VAL A 26 13.13 10.75 -2.15
N ASP A 27 13.62 10.85 -0.92
CA ASP A 27 14.97 11.32 -0.61
C ASP A 27 15.74 10.28 0.23
N ASP A 28 16.86 10.69 0.83
CA ASP A 28 17.70 9.84 1.68
C ASP A 28 17.00 9.36 2.96
N GLN A 29 15.93 10.04 3.39
CA GLN A 29 15.16 9.65 4.56
C GLN A 29 13.96 8.77 4.22
N GLY A 30 13.43 8.84 3.01
CA GLY A 30 12.36 7.96 2.53
C GLY A 30 11.27 8.69 1.74
N TYR A 31 10.04 8.18 1.78
CA TYR A 31 8.89 8.85 1.18
C TYR A 31 8.52 10.10 1.96
N GLN A 32 8.57 11.24 1.29
CA GLN A 32 8.19 12.55 1.84
C GLN A 32 6.82 12.99 1.34
N ASN A 33 6.18 13.89 2.08
CA ASN A 33 4.97 14.59 1.67
C ASN A 33 3.81 13.64 1.32
N VAL A 34 3.72 12.51 2.03
CA VAL A 34 2.60 11.58 1.92
C VAL A 34 1.35 12.26 2.46
N LEU A 35 0.32 12.40 1.63
CA LEU A 35 -0.91 13.10 1.97
C LEU A 35 -2.01 12.09 2.28
N ILE A 36 -2.59 12.20 3.47
CA ILE A 36 -3.68 11.36 3.95
C ILE A 36 -4.92 12.23 4.15
N SER A 37 -6.04 11.87 3.54
CA SER A 37 -7.31 12.59 3.72
C SER A 37 -8.38 11.72 4.36
N PHE A 38 -9.36 12.36 4.99
CA PHE A 38 -10.50 11.68 5.60
C PHE A 38 -11.77 12.02 4.82
N ALA A 39 -12.61 11.02 4.55
CA ALA A 39 -13.93 11.25 4.00
C ALA A 39 -14.76 12.12 4.97
N PRO A 40 -15.56 13.08 4.46
CA PRO A 40 -16.45 13.89 5.30
C PRO A 40 -17.49 13.08 6.08
N SER A 41 -17.74 11.83 5.67
CA SER A 41 -18.65 10.89 6.35
C SER A 41 -18.12 10.41 7.70
N ILE A 42 -16.82 10.55 7.99
CA ILE A 42 -16.23 10.13 9.26
C ILE A 42 -16.64 11.11 10.39
N PRO A 43 -17.32 10.65 11.45
CA PRO A 43 -17.84 11.54 12.49
C PRO A 43 -16.73 12.28 13.25
N TYR A 44 -16.89 13.60 13.45
CA TYR A 44 -15.91 14.44 14.15
C TYR A 44 -15.60 13.95 15.58
N ALA A 45 -16.59 13.37 16.27
CA ALA A 45 -16.44 12.91 17.65
C ALA A 45 -15.33 11.86 17.82
N LYS A 46 -15.00 11.14 16.74
CA LYS A 46 -13.92 10.15 16.69
C LYS A 46 -12.67 10.67 15.98
N GLY A 47 -12.65 11.94 15.57
CA GLY A 47 -11.62 12.50 14.69
C GLY A 47 -10.22 12.36 15.26
N LYS A 48 -10.01 12.84 16.50
CA LYS A 48 -8.70 12.78 17.18
C LYS A 48 -8.19 11.36 17.33
N GLU A 49 -9.03 10.47 17.87
CA GLU A 49 -8.72 9.05 18.03
C GLU A 49 -8.37 8.39 16.69
N THR A 50 -9.10 8.74 15.64
CA THR A 50 -8.84 8.20 14.28
C THR A 50 -7.48 8.67 13.76
N VAL A 51 -7.12 9.95 13.91
CA VAL A 51 -5.79 10.46 13.50
C VAL A 51 -4.68 9.71 14.23
N GLU A 52 -4.79 9.54 15.54
CA GLU A 52 -3.80 8.81 16.36
C GLU A 52 -3.68 7.34 15.93
N LYS A 53 -4.81 6.66 15.74
CA LYS A 53 -4.84 5.25 15.29
C LYS A 53 -4.11 5.08 13.96
N ILE A 54 -4.32 6.02 13.03
CA ILE A 54 -3.76 5.96 11.69
C ILE A 54 -2.29 6.37 11.69
N ARG A 55 -1.89 7.32 12.53
CA ARG A 55 -0.46 7.64 12.75
C ARG A 55 0.31 6.40 13.20
N ASN A 56 -0.17 5.73 14.24
CA ASN A 56 0.45 4.51 14.75
C ASN A 56 0.49 3.40 13.70
N LEU A 57 -0.56 3.29 12.88
CA LEU A 57 -0.59 2.32 11.79
C LEU A 57 0.44 2.65 10.70
N LEU A 58 0.54 3.92 10.29
CA LEU A 58 1.53 4.38 9.32
C LEU A 58 2.96 4.21 9.82
N GLU A 59 3.23 4.39 11.12
CA GLU A 59 4.54 4.10 11.70
C GLU A 59 4.92 2.61 11.57
N ARG A 60 3.97 1.70 11.85
CA ARG A 60 4.18 0.25 11.63
C ARG A 60 4.36 -0.07 10.15
N THR A 61 3.53 0.48 9.27
CA THR A 61 3.65 0.35 7.81
C THR A 61 5.02 0.85 7.33
N SER A 62 5.48 1.99 7.84
CA SER A 62 6.79 2.57 7.50
C SER A 62 7.94 1.61 7.85
N ASN A 63 7.87 0.97 9.03
CA ASN A 63 8.83 -0.06 9.41
C ASN A 63 8.79 -1.29 8.49
N ILE A 64 7.60 -1.71 8.02
CA ILE A 64 7.48 -2.81 7.05
C ILE A 64 8.11 -2.41 5.72
N LEU A 65 7.84 -1.21 5.21
CA LEU A 65 8.41 -0.72 3.96
C LEU A 65 9.94 -0.62 4.03
N HIS A 66 10.48 -0.09 5.13
CA HIS A 66 11.94 -0.03 5.32
C HIS A 66 12.58 -1.42 5.32
N LYS A 67 11.97 -2.40 5.99
CA LYS A 67 12.45 -3.78 5.97
C LYS A 67 12.34 -4.41 4.58
N ALA A 68 11.24 -4.16 3.87
CA ALA A 68 10.95 -4.81 2.60
C ALA A 68 11.77 -4.26 1.44
N ILE A 69 11.96 -2.92 1.37
CA ILE A 69 12.55 -2.22 0.23
C ILE A 69 13.58 -1.14 0.61
N GLY A 70 13.92 -0.99 1.90
CA GLY A 70 14.87 0.02 2.37
C GLY A 70 14.31 1.43 2.49
N ILE A 71 13.09 1.71 1.99
CA ILE A 71 12.51 3.07 1.93
C ILE A 71 11.33 3.17 2.92
N PRO A 72 11.46 3.87 4.06
CA PRO A 72 10.35 4.12 4.98
C PRO A 72 9.43 5.24 4.47
N ILE A 73 8.27 5.42 5.11
CA ILE A 73 7.54 6.69 5.08
C ILE A 73 8.22 7.63 6.08
N ALA A 74 8.82 8.71 5.57
CA ALA A 74 9.57 9.68 6.36
C ALA A 74 8.70 10.84 6.84
N SER A 75 7.80 11.34 5.97
CA SER A 75 6.83 12.38 6.38
C SER A 75 5.45 12.17 5.80
N ALA A 76 4.45 12.47 6.63
CA ALA A 76 3.05 12.32 6.33
C ALA A 76 2.25 13.54 6.84
N THR A 77 1.33 14.04 6.02
CA THR A 77 0.41 15.13 6.36
C THR A 77 -1.03 14.62 6.36
N PHE A 78 -1.74 14.89 7.44
CA PHE A 78 -3.15 14.57 7.60
C PHE A 78 -4.01 15.79 7.21
N LEU A 79 -4.73 15.68 6.11
CA LEU A 79 -5.71 16.67 5.68
C LEU A 79 -7.06 16.40 6.35
N LEU A 80 -7.37 17.19 7.37
CA LEU A 80 -8.58 17.03 8.17
C LEU A 80 -9.82 17.58 7.45
N PRO A 81 -11.01 16.96 7.63
CA PRO A 81 -12.26 17.54 7.14
C PRO A 81 -12.53 18.91 7.76
N PRO A 82 -13.02 19.90 6.99
CA PRO A 82 -13.37 21.22 7.54
C PRO A 82 -14.41 21.19 8.67
N SER A 83 -15.19 20.11 8.76
CA SER A 83 -16.21 19.91 9.79
C SER A 83 -15.65 19.49 11.15
N TRP A 84 -14.36 19.15 11.26
CA TRP A 84 -13.74 18.72 12.51
C TRP A 84 -13.24 19.92 13.32
N SER A 85 -13.82 20.13 14.50
CA SER A 85 -13.26 21.06 15.47
C SER A 85 -12.00 20.48 16.12
N THR A 86 -10.92 21.25 16.11
CA THR A 86 -9.58 20.85 16.61
C THR A 86 -9.13 21.67 17.81
N GLU A 87 -9.97 22.56 18.34
CA GLU A 87 -9.64 23.46 19.45
C GLU A 87 -9.19 22.73 20.72
N THR A 88 -9.67 21.50 20.92
CA THR A 88 -9.36 20.66 22.09
C THR A 88 -8.14 19.74 21.90
N TRP A 89 -7.48 19.79 20.73
CA TRP A 89 -6.38 18.90 20.38
C TRP A 89 -5.04 19.54 20.79
N THR A 90 -4.72 19.50 22.07
CA THR A 90 -3.54 20.18 22.64
C THR A 90 -2.20 19.50 22.34
N ASP A 91 -2.24 18.23 21.96
CA ASP A 91 -1.13 17.32 21.67
C ASP A 91 -0.86 17.15 20.16
N ILE A 92 -1.73 17.68 19.29
CA ILE A 92 -1.59 17.61 17.84
C ILE A 92 -1.50 19.03 17.29
N LYS A 93 -0.38 19.35 16.64
CA LYS A 93 -0.24 20.62 15.93
C LYS A 93 -1.11 20.61 14.68
N VAL A 94 -2.19 21.37 14.67
CA VAL A 94 -3.06 21.59 13.51
C VAL A 94 -2.77 22.96 12.92
N THR A 95 -2.51 23.01 11.61
CA THR A 95 -2.29 24.24 10.86
C THR A 95 -3.28 24.35 9.70
N PRO A 96 -3.57 25.57 9.21
CA PRO A 96 -4.35 25.73 7.98
C PRO A 96 -3.70 24.94 6.83
N ALA A 97 -4.53 24.23 6.06
CA ALA A 97 -4.07 23.50 4.89
C ALA A 97 -3.66 24.48 3.78
N SER A 98 -2.58 24.16 3.06
CA SER A 98 -2.17 24.96 1.90
C SER A 98 -3.09 24.73 0.69
N PRO A 99 -3.15 25.68 -0.26
CA PRO A 99 -3.88 25.48 -1.51
C PRO A 99 -3.44 24.22 -2.27
N GLU A 100 -2.14 23.90 -2.25
CA GLU A 100 -1.58 22.73 -2.93
C GLU A 100 -2.04 21.42 -2.28
N GLN A 101 -2.07 21.37 -0.94
CA GLN A 101 -2.55 20.20 -0.19
C GLN A 101 -4.03 19.93 -0.44
N THR A 102 -4.83 20.98 -0.64
CA THR A 102 -6.28 20.86 -0.89
C THR A 102 -6.65 20.65 -2.35
N ALA A 103 -5.83 21.13 -3.28
CA ALA A 103 -6.06 20.98 -4.72
C ALA A 103 -5.72 19.58 -5.24
N ARG A 104 -4.78 18.87 -4.62
CA ARG A 104 -4.37 17.53 -5.05
C ARG A 104 -5.22 16.42 -4.43
N ARG A 105 -5.26 15.28 -5.12
CA ARG A 105 -5.76 14.02 -4.55
C ARG A 105 -4.77 13.50 -3.50
N SER A 106 -5.29 13.06 -2.35
CA SER A 106 -4.46 12.42 -1.32
C SER A 106 -3.99 11.04 -1.77
N ASP A 107 -2.83 10.60 -1.27
CA ASP A 107 -2.27 9.29 -1.63
C ASP A 107 -3.03 8.18 -0.92
N ILE A 108 -3.42 8.42 0.33
CA ILE A 108 -4.31 7.57 1.11
C ILE A 108 -5.58 8.36 1.43
N ARG A 109 -6.74 7.76 1.21
CA ARG A 109 -8.04 8.30 1.61
C ARG A 109 -8.73 7.33 2.55
N LEU A 110 -9.10 7.83 3.71
CA LEU A 110 -9.88 7.09 4.67
C LEU A 110 -11.36 7.21 4.34
N ASP A 111 -12.05 6.08 4.31
CA ASP A 111 -13.50 6.02 4.16
C ASP A 111 -14.14 5.49 5.44
N GLY A 112 -15.29 6.06 5.80
CA GLY A 112 -16.10 5.65 6.94
C GLY A 112 -17.41 4.97 6.54
N THR A 113 -17.65 4.75 5.25
CA THR A 113 -18.90 4.18 4.76
C THR A 113 -18.89 2.65 4.78
N GLU A 114 -19.98 2.06 5.27
CA GLU A 114 -20.21 0.60 5.20
C GLU A 114 -20.55 0.14 3.78
N ASP A 115 -21.00 1.04 2.91
CA ASP A 115 -21.35 0.76 1.51
C ASP A 115 -20.15 0.77 0.55
N SER A 116 -18.94 1.01 1.07
CA SER A 116 -17.73 0.96 0.25
C SER A 116 -17.55 -0.45 -0.30
N PRO A 117 -17.30 -0.69 -1.60
CA PRO A 117 -17.02 -2.04 -2.11
C PRO A 117 -15.73 -2.65 -1.53
N PHE A 118 -14.95 -1.86 -0.77
CA PHE A 118 -13.66 -2.21 -0.19
C PHE A 118 -13.69 -2.26 1.36
N ILE A 119 -14.82 -2.68 1.95
CA ILE A 119 -15.09 -2.66 3.41
C ILE A 119 -13.95 -3.23 4.26
N ASN A 120 -13.32 -4.30 3.78
CA ASN A 120 -12.58 -5.22 4.61
C ASN A 120 -11.05 -5.17 4.45
N GLN A 121 -10.53 -4.40 3.50
CA GLN A 121 -9.08 -4.30 3.27
C GLN A 121 -8.72 -3.01 2.55
N PRO A 122 -7.51 -2.46 2.77
CA PRO A 122 -7.01 -1.37 1.94
C PRO A 122 -6.91 -1.82 0.48
N VAL A 123 -7.12 -0.89 -0.45
CA VAL A 123 -6.97 -1.15 -1.88
C VAL A 123 -6.29 0.02 -2.58
N ALA A 124 -5.25 -0.27 -3.36
CA ALA A 124 -4.71 0.65 -4.33
C ALA A 124 -5.60 0.65 -5.59
N LEU A 125 -6.11 1.82 -5.98
CA LEU A 125 -6.87 2.00 -7.21
C LEU A 125 -5.92 1.97 -8.41
N GLN A 126 -5.53 0.77 -8.83
CA GLN A 126 -4.73 0.52 -10.02
C GLN A 126 -5.61 0.57 -11.28
N HIS A 127 -5.10 1.19 -12.34
CA HIS A 127 -5.82 1.36 -13.61
C HIS A 127 -4.99 0.95 -14.82
N GLY A 128 -3.66 0.93 -14.67
CA GLY A 128 -2.73 0.56 -15.72
C GLY A 128 -2.11 -0.81 -15.50
N GLY A 129 -1.29 -1.21 -16.47
CA GLY A 129 -0.40 -2.36 -16.34
C GLY A 129 0.81 -2.04 -15.46
N CYS A 130 1.83 -2.86 -15.57
CA CYS A 130 2.96 -2.71 -14.66
C CYS A 130 3.77 -1.42 -14.86
N GLY A 131 4.39 -0.94 -13.79
CA GLY A 131 5.12 0.33 -13.77
C GLY A 131 4.20 1.55 -13.69
N VAL A 132 2.90 1.38 -13.89
CA VAL A 132 1.93 2.49 -13.85
C VAL A 132 1.44 2.71 -12.42
N PRO A 133 1.69 3.88 -11.81
CA PRO A 133 1.21 4.18 -10.47
C PRO A 133 -0.32 4.12 -10.37
N GLY A 134 -0.79 3.68 -9.22
CA GLY A 134 -2.21 3.76 -8.85
C GLY A 134 -2.66 5.20 -8.66
N HIS A 135 -3.98 5.41 -8.65
CA HIS A 135 -4.55 6.73 -8.47
C HIS A 135 -4.62 7.20 -7.02
N GLN A 136 -4.88 6.28 -6.09
CA GLN A 136 -5.09 6.53 -4.66
C GLN A 136 -5.23 5.18 -3.94
N ILE A 137 -4.90 5.13 -2.65
CA ILE A 137 -5.22 4.02 -1.76
C ILE A 137 -6.49 4.38 -0.99
N ILE A 138 -7.50 3.51 -1.04
CA ILE A 138 -8.71 3.62 -0.23
C ILE A 138 -8.54 2.72 0.99
N LEU A 139 -8.68 3.31 2.18
CA LEU A 139 -8.58 2.62 3.48
C LEU A 139 -9.89 2.78 4.24
N ASN A 140 -10.67 1.71 4.38
CA ASN A 140 -11.90 1.74 5.16
C ASN A 140 -11.58 1.63 6.67
N LEU A 141 -12.19 2.45 7.52
CA LEU A 141 -11.97 2.38 8.97
C LEU A 141 -12.35 1.04 9.59
N ASN A 142 -13.31 0.32 9.02
CA ASN A 142 -13.73 -1.02 9.47
C ASN A 142 -12.65 -2.08 9.20
N SER A 143 -11.74 -1.83 8.25
CA SER A 143 -10.58 -2.71 8.01
C SER A 143 -9.49 -2.59 9.08
N ILE A 144 -9.59 -1.59 9.98
CA ILE A 144 -8.58 -1.29 10.99
C ILE A 144 -9.08 -1.70 12.38
N GLY A 145 -8.36 -2.57 13.06
CA GLY A 145 -8.80 -3.31 14.24
C GLY A 145 -9.88 -4.35 13.95
N GLY A 146 -10.05 -4.74 12.68
CA GLY A 146 -11.07 -5.69 12.24
C GLY A 146 -10.78 -7.13 12.70
N VAL A 147 -11.81 -7.99 12.62
CA VAL A 147 -11.70 -9.43 12.98
C VAL A 147 -10.82 -10.22 12.00
N LEU A 148 -10.53 -9.64 10.83
CA LEU A 148 -9.72 -10.28 9.81
C LEU A 148 -8.27 -10.38 10.27
N LYS A 149 -7.75 -11.61 10.29
CA LYS A 149 -6.44 -12.02 10.84
C LYS A 149 -5.23 -11.50 10.05
N TYR A 150 -5.40 -10.50 9.19
CA TYR A 150 -4.33 -9.98 8.34
C TYR A 150 -3.57 -8.85 9.05
N PRO A 151 -2.23 -8.84 9.04
CA PRO A 151 -1.47 -7.72 9.58
C PRO A 151 -1.70 -6.45 8.74
N GLU A 152 -2.46 -5.51 9.28
CA GLU A 152 -2.90 -4.27 8.60
C GLU A 152 -1.75 -3.43 8.06
N ASP A 153 -0.66 -3.36 8.83
CA ASP A 153 0.58 -2.67 8.47
C ASP A 153 1.23 -3.27 7.22
N LYS A 154 1.25 -4.59 7.12
CA LYS A 154 1.75 -5.28 5.91
C LYS A 154 0.81 -5.10 4.72
N LEU A 155 -0.51 -5.13 4.93
CA LEU A 155 -1.49 -4.88 3.88
C LEU A 155 -1.34 -3.48 3.28
N ILE A 156 -1.25 -2.45 4.14
CA ILE A 156 -1.06 -1.08 3.64
C ILE A 156 0.30 -0.93 2.96
N ALA A 157 1.36 -1.56 3.49
CA ALA A 157 2.66 -1.54 2.84
C ALA A 157 2.61 -2.19 1.44
N ARG A 158 1.85 -3.29 1.28
CA ARG A 158 1.61 -3.93 -0.02
C ARG A 158 0.87 -3.02 -0.98
N GLU A 159 -0.25 -2.44 -0.54
CA GLU A 159 -1.02 -1.50 -1.36
C GLU A 159 -0.22 -0.23 -1.69
N TRP A 160 0.71 0.19 -0.82
CA TRP A 160 1.64 1.27 -1.10
C TRP A 160 2.56 0.96 -2.28
N LEU A 161 3.13 -0.24 -2.35
CA LEU A 161 3.96 -0.65 -3.49
C LEU A 161 3.15 -0.73 -4.79
N LYS A 162 1.92 -1.29 -4.72
CA LYS A 162 0.98 -1.30 -5.86
C LYS A 162 0.67 0.13 -6.34
N TYR A 163 0.41 1.04 -5.41
CA TYR A 163 0.17 2.45 -5.69
C TYR A 163 1.39 3.16 -6.28
N ARG A 164 2.60 2.95 -5.77
CA ARG A 164 3.79 3.69 -6.23
C ARG A 164 4.40 3.13 -7.50
N TYR A 165 4.42 1.80 -7.65
CA TYR A 165 5.22 1.11 -8.67
C TYR A 165 4.38 0.30 -9.66
N GLY A 166 3.06 0.21 -9.48
CA GLY A 166 2.21 -0.55 -10.40
C GLY A 166 2.49 -2.05 -10.38
N VAL A 167 3.07 -2.58 -9.29
CA VAL A 167 3.31 -4.02 -9.13
C VAL A 167 2.01 -4.77 -8.82
N PHE A 168 2.00 -6.08 -9.03
CA PHE A 168 0.83 -6.95 -8.81
C PHE A 168 1.09 -7.97 -7.72
N GLU A 169 0.01 -8.55 -7.21
CA GLU A 169 0.08 -9.64 -6.22
C GLU A 169 0.75 -10.87 -6.85
N GLU A 170 1.62 -11.51 -6.10
CA GLU A 170 2.35 -12.72 -6.52
C GLU A 170 1.70 -14.00 -5.95
N ASN A 171 0.67 -13.85 -5.10
CA ASN A 171 -0.14 -14.98 -4.67
C ASN A 171 -1.20 -15.31 -5.71
N GLY A 172 -1.54 -16.59 -5.78
CA GLY A 172 -2.78 -17.00 -6.44
C GLY A 172 -4.03 -16.62 -5.65
N PHE A 173 -5.18 -16.75 -6.30
CA PHE A 173 -6.50 -16.55 -5.76
C PHE A 173 -7.21 -17.89 -5.55
N PHE A 174 -8.01 -17.95 -4.50
CA PHE A 174 -8.76 -19.14 -4.14
C PHE A 174 -9.88 -19.39 -5.16
N TYR A 175 -10.00 -20.63 -5.65
CA TYR A 175 -10.88 -21.03 -6.76
C TYR A 175 -10.65 -20.35 -8.12
N ASP A 176 -9.55 -19.63 -8.29
CA ASP A 176 -9.20 -19.06 -9.59
C ASP A 176 -8.41 -20.08 -10.42
N PRO A 177 -8.93 -20.58 -11.55
CA PRO A 177 -8.22 -21.55 -12.37
C PRO A 177 -7.08 -20.94 -13.19
N LEU A 178 -7.09 -19.62 -13.41
CA LEU A 178 -6.07 -18.92 -14.18
C LEU A 178 -4.90 -18.50 -13.27
N TYR A 179 -5.20 -18.08 -12.04
CA TYR A 179 -4.22 -17.65 -11.05
C TYR A 179 -4.40 -18.45 -9.74
N PRO A 180 -4.21 -19.78 -9.73
CA PRO A 180 -4.49 -20.58 -8.54
C PRO A 180 -3.41 -20.40 -7.47
N THR A 181 -3.78 -20.57 -6.21
CA THR A 181 -2.83 -20.59 -5.06
C THR A 181 -1.84 -21.75 -5.13
N TYR A 182 -2.17 -22.82 -5.87
CA TYR A 182 -1.31 -23.97 -6.14
C TYR A 182 -1.78 -24.70 -7.40
N TYR A 183 -0.90 -25.45 -8.04
CA TYR A 183 -1.18 -26.14 -9.30
C TYR A 183 -0.42 -27.48 -9.41
N ARG A 184 -0.80 -28.28 -10.40
CA ARG A 184 -0.06 -29.49 -10.81
C ARG A 184 0.36 -29.33 -12.26
N VAL A 185 1.57 -29.75 -12.58
CA VAL A 185 2.03 -29.81 -13.98
C VAL A 185 1.48 -31.09 -14.60
N PRO A 186 0.88 -31.06 -15.81
CA PRO A 186 0.39 -32.27 -16.48
C PRO A 186 1.45 -33.38 -16.53
N GLY A 187 1.08 -34.59 -16.11
CA GLY A 187 2.00 -35.73 -16.02
C GLY A 187 2.87 -35.78 -14.75
N ASN A 188 2.80 -34.76 -13.88
CA ASN A 188 3.46 -34.74 -12.58
C ASN A 188 2.42 -34.69 -11.44
N PRO A 189 2.38 -35.68 -10.54
CA PRO A 189 1.44 -35.67 -9.41
C PRO A 189 1.79 -34.63 -8.32
N GLU A 190 3.01 -34.08 -8.34
CA GLU A 190 3.48 -33.10 -7.36
C GLU A 190 2.64 -31.80 -7.42
N ILE A 191 2.17 -31.37 -6.26
CA ILE A 191 1.51 -30.08 -6.08
C ILE A 191 2.58 -29.02 -5.88
N ARG A 192 2.52 -27.95 -6.67
CA ARG A 192 3.37 -26.77 -6.55
C ARG A 192 2.55 -25.61 -6.00
N ILE A 193 3.13 -24.85 -5.07
CA ILE A 193 2.51 -23.64 -4.53
C ILE A 193 2.91 -22.46 -5.42
N THR A 194 1.97 -21.55 -5.65
CA THR A 194 2.26 -20.24 -6.21
C THR A 194 2.77 -19.37 -5.06
N ASP A 195 4.09 -19.42 -4.81
CA ASP A 195 4.76 -18.65 -3.77
C ASP A 195 5.96 -17.87 -4.32
N CYS A 196 6.35 -16.83 -3.58
CA CYS A 196 7.56 -16.06 -3.85
C CYS A 196 8.36 -15.91 -2.55
N THR A 197 9.06 -17.00 -2.23
CA THR A 197 9.84 -17.16 -1.02
C THR A 197 11.32 -17.31 -1.36
N ASN A 198 12.21 -16.79 -0.51
CA ASN A 198 13.65 -16.88 -0.75
C ASN A 198 14.22 -18.31 -0.56
N SER A 199 13.42 -19.24 -0.06
CA SER A 199 13.82 -20.61 0.27
C SER A 199 12.60 -21.51 0.31
N LYS A 200 12.78 -22.79 -0.02
CA LYS A 200 11.68 -23.77 -0.11
C LYS A 200 10.98 -23.93 1.25
N ILE A 201 9.67 -23.72 1.26
CA ILE A 201 8.78 -23.95 2.41
C ILE A 201 8.03 -25.27 2.22
N THR A 202 7.72 -25.95 3.33
CA THR A 202 6.77 -27.07 3.33
C THR A 202 5.38 -26.54 3.64
N TYR A 203 4.37 -26.94 2.87
CA TYR A 203 3.00 -26.50 3.09
C TYR A 203 2.13 -27.65 3.59
N VAL A 204 1.25 -27.32 4.53
CA VAL A 204 0.16 -28.18 4.99
C VAL A 204 -1.15 -27.64 4.42
N PHE A 205 -1.99 -28.53 3.89
CA PHE A 205 -3.29 -28.14 3.36
C PHE A 205 -4.35 -28.26 4.44
N LYS A 206 -5.13 -27.19 4.63
CA LYS A 206 -6.20 -27.13 5.63
C LYS A 206 -7.52 -26.72 5.01
N GLU A 207 -8.61 -27.17 5.62
CA GLU A 207 -9.95 -26.72 5.24
C GLU A 207 -10.17 -25.26 5.69
N PRO A 208 -10.81 -24.39 4.86
CA PRO A 208 -10.89 -22.95 5.15
C PRO A 208 -11.64 -22.56 6.43
N ILE A 209 -12.56 -23.41 6.90
CA ILE A 209 -13.49 -23.09 8.00
C ILE A 209 -13.04 -23.78 9.29
N ILE A 210 -12.86 -25.09 9.23
CA ILE A 210 -12.55 -25.92 10.41
C ILE A 210 -11.05 -26.01 10.70
N PHE A 211 -10.19 -25.59 9.75
CA PHE A 211 -8.72 -25.65 9.86
C PHE A 211 -8.11 -27.04 10.08
N ASP A 212 -8.89 -28.10 9.85
CA ASP A 212 -8.42 -29.49 9.86
C ASP A 212 -7.63 -29.84 8.60
N ALA A 213 -6.88 -30.93 8.66
CA ALA A 213 -6.10 -31.44 7.53
C ALA A 213 -6.99 -31.69 6.31
N CYS A 214 -6.57 -31.21 5.15
CA CYS A 214 -7.33 -31.27 3.91
C CYS A 214 -6.62 -32.17 2.90
N ASP A 215 -7.23 -33.32 2.59
CA ASP A 215 -6.68 -34.25 1.61
C ASP A 215 -6.98 -33.77 0.17
N MET A 216 -5.90 -33.34 -0.49
CA MET A 216 -5.88 -32.84 -1.86
C MET A 216 -6.13 -33.91 -2.94
N ASN A 217 -6.08 -35.20 -2.57
CA ASN A 217 -6.29 -36.31 -3.50
C ASN A 217 -7.75 -36.75 -3.59
N LEU A 218 -8.61 -36.27 -2.69
CA LEU A 218 -10.04 -36.50 -2.77
C LEU A 218 -10.64 -35.69 -3.93
N VAL A 219 -11.46 -36.36 -4.75
CA VAL A 219 -12.13 -35.74 -5.90
C VAL A 219 -12.96 -34.54 -5.45
N GLY A 220 -12.81 -33.41 -6.14
CA GLY A 220 -13.52 -32.16 -5.83
C GLY A 220 -12.90 -31.32 -4.71
N ARG A 221 -11.82 -31.77 -4.06
CA ARG A 221 -11.10 -30.97 -3.03
C ARG A 221 -9.93 -30.16 -3.58
N PHE A 222 -9.46 -30.46 -4.79
CA PHE A 222 -8.45 -29.64 -5.46
C PHE A 222 -9.02 -28.24 -5.75
N GLY A 223 -8.38 -27.20 -5.21
CA GLY A 223 -8.90 -25.83 -5.25
C GLY A 223 -9.71 -25.41 -4.02
N PHE A 224 -10.16 -26.37 -3.18
CA PHE A 224 -10.92 -26.12 -1.94
C PHE A 224 -10.01 -25.96 -0.71
N CYS A 225 -8.89 -26.69 -0.65
CA CYS A 225 -7.99 -26.58 0.50
C CYS A 225 -7.18 -25.28 0.42
N ARG A 226 -6.82 -24.71 1.58
CA ARG A 226 -5.83 -23.61 1.68
C ARG A 226 -4.47 -24.16 2.05
N ALA A 227 -3.45 -23.69 1.36
CA ALA A 227 -2.06 -23.97 1.72
C ALA A 227 -1.67 -23.09 2.90
N HIS A 228 -1.11 -23.69 3.95
CA HIS A 228 -0.53 -22.99 5.08
C HIS A 228 0.94 -23.42 5.20
N PRO A 229 1.89 -22.48 5.31
CA PRO A 229 3.28 -22.83 5.51
C PRO A 229 3.43 -23.51 6.87
N ASP A 230 4.21 -24.58 6.91
CA ASP A 230 4.62 -25.23 8.16
C ASP A 230 5.50 -24.26 8.95
N GLU A 231 5.14 -24.04 10.21
CA GLU A 231 5.73 -23.01 11.09
C GLU A 231 7.25 -23.19 11.23
N LYS A 232 7.74 -24.43 11.34
CA LYS A 232 9.17 -24.70 11.48
C LYS A 232 9.92 -24.38 10.19
N SER A 233 9.37 -24.76 9.05
CA SER A 233 9.97 -24.45 7.75
C SER A 233 9.91 -22.96 7.41
N ALA A 234 8.91 -22.23 7.91
CA ALA A 234 8.69 -20.81 7.63
C ALA A 234 9.47 -19.83 8.50
N ALA A 235 9.96 -20.27 9.67
CA ALA A 235 10.51 -19.39 10.71
C ALA A 235 11.60 -18.41 10.23
N ASN A 236 12.47 -18.87 9.33
CA ASN A 236 13.59 -18.07 8.79
C ASN A 236 13.42 -17.74 7.30
N VAL A 237 12.23 -17.96 6.76
CA VAL A 237 11.95 -17.68 5.35
C VAL A 237 11.42 -16.27 5.22
N THR A 238 11.82 -15.64 4.12
CA THR A 238 11.41 -14.29 3.77
C THR A 238 10.65 -14.36 2.45
N SER A 239 9.54 -13.62 2.36
CA SER A 239 8.76 -13.54 1.13
C SER A 239 8.72 -12.14 0.57
N SER A 240 8.39 -12.03 -0.72
CA SER A 240 7.95 -10.77 -1.29
C SER A 240 6.75 -10.22 -0.52
N LEU A 241 6.65 -8.89 -0.46
CA LEU A 241 5.47 -8.22 0.07
C LEU A 241 4.25 -8.43 -0.83
N MET A 242 4.47 -8.76 -2.12
CA MET A 242 3.40 -9.03 -3.08
C MET A 242 2.84 -10.45 -2.99
N TYR A 243 3.61 -11.44 -2.51
CA TYR A 243 3.06 -12.77 -2.20
C TYR A 243 2.15 -12.75 -0.97
N PHE A 244 2.41 -11.85 -0.01
CA PHE A 244 1.61 -11.61 1.19
C PHE A 244 0.85 -12.83 1.74
N HIS A 245 1.55 -13.63 2.57
CA HIS A 245 0.95 -14.71 3.34
C HIS A 245 0.88 -14.33 4.82
N THR A 246 -0.27 -14.51 5.48
CA THR A 246 -0.46 -14.15 6.91
C THR A 246 0.56 -14.81 7.82
N ASP A 247 0.90 -16.05 7.47
CA ASP A 247 1.71 -16.93 8.30
C ASP A 247 3.22 -16.78 8.02
N LEU A 248 3.62 -15.85 7.13
CA LEU A 248 5.04 -15.53 6.88
C LEU A 248 5.44 -14.23 7.58
N PRO A 249 6.31 -14.30 8.60
CA PRO A 249 6.62 -13.15 9.43
C PRO A 249 7.55 -12.15 8.73
N ASN A 250 8.51 -12.64 7.94
CA ASN A 250 9.57 -11.81 7.34
C ASN A 250 9.24 -11.46 5.89
N VAL A 251 9.52 -10.21 5.52
CA VAL A 251 9.32 -9.71 4.17
C VAL A 251 10.59 -9.05 3.62
N SER A 252 10.86 -9.28 2.35
CA SER A 252 11.89 -8.64 1.54
C SER A 252 11.45 -8.69 0.10
N MET A 253 11.58 -7.60 -0.63
CA MET A 253 11.50 -7.69 -2.08
C MET A 253 12.83 -8.25 -2.60
N PRO A 254 12.83 -9.17 -3.58
CA PRO A 254 14.06 -9.51 -4.30
C PRO A 254 14.68 -8.22 -4.86
N ASN A 255 16.01 -8.12 -4.89
CA ASN A 255 16.78 -6.93 -5.30
C ASN A 255 16.29 -6.37 -6.65
N TRP A 256 15.25 -5.55 -6.61
CA TRP A 256 14.79 -4.77 -7.74
C TRP A 256 15.72 -3.57 -7.83
N PRO A 257 16.26 -3.23 -9.01
CA PRO A 257 16.88 -1.94 -9.18
C PRO A 257 15.77 -0.89 -9.01
N ILE A 258 15.64 -0.32 -7.81
CA ILE A 258 14.88 0.93 -7.57
C ILE A 258 15.69 2.10 -8.17
N GLN A 259 16.27 1.88 -9.36
CA GLN A 259 16.82 2.95 -10.17
C GLN A 259 15.62 3.59 -10.85
N THR A 260 15.55 4.91 -10.69
CA THR A 260 14.72 5.84 -11.44
C THR A 260 14.26 5.24 -12.77
N LEU A 261 12.94 5.12 -12.93
CA LEU A 261 12.24 4.69 -14.15
C LEU A 261 12.50 5.67 -15.31
N GLU A 262 13.75 5.74 -15.78
CA GLU A 262 14.16 6.39 -17.02
C GLU A 262 14.46 5.38 -18.14
N ASP A 263 14.37 4.08 -17.88
CA ASP A 263 14.59 3.06 -18.91
C ASP A 263 13.40 2.11 -19.00
N ASP A 264 12.80 2.07 -20.20
CA ASP A 264 11.63 1.28 -20.63
C ASP A 264 11.93 -0.24 -20.64
N THR A 265 12.35 -0.80 -19.50
CA THR A 265 12.57 -2.26 -19.40
C THR A 265 11.46 -2.94 -18.62
N GLU A 266 10.69 -3.68 -19.41
CA GLU A 266 9.80 -4.80 -19.15
C GLU A 266 10.39 -5.79 -18.12
N TYR A 267 10.33 -5.45 -16.83
CA TYR A 267 10.42 -6.43 -15.75
C TYR A 267 9.34 -6.12 -14.75
N CYS A 268 8.24 -6.82 -14.91
CA CYS A 268 7.28 -7.05 -13.87
C CYS A 268 6.96 -8.53 -13.92
N ILE A 269 7.15 -9.19 -12.77
CA ILE A 269 7.21 -10.64 -12.59
C ILE A 269 6.21 -11.37 -13.49
#